data_AF-A0A6I7FD11-F1
#
_entry.id   AF-A0A6I7FD11-F1
#
_cell.length_a   1.000
_cell.length_b   1.000
_cell.length_c   1.000
_cell.angle_alpha   90.00
_cell.angle_beta   90.00
_cell.angle_gamma   90.00
#
_symmetry.space_group_name_H-M   'P 1'
#
loop_
_entity.id
_entity.type
_entity.pdbx_description
1 polymer ?
#
loop_
_entity_poly.entity_id
_entity_poly.type
_entity_poly.pdbx_seq_one_letter_code
_entity_poly.pdbx_strand_id
1 'polypeptide(L)'
;MASGKSTIAQMLSEPFEESVQVRGDLFRKMIVKGNIDMSPDDATGAEEQLQLRYDIAANVAEMYDRAGFALSCRTIYLGKAVHPFLKRFTEKPLYLITLNPNSAAMAEREKKRSKTNLSLIS
;
A
#
# COMPACT_ATOMS: atom_id res chain seq x y z
N MET A 1 0.19 -9.28 8.42
CA MET A 1 1.12 -8.24 8.94
C MET A 1 0.33 -7.13 9.65
N ALA A 2 -0.03 -7.39 10.90
CA ALA A 2 -0.75 -6.48 11.79
C ALA A 2 0.14 -5.36 12.40
N SER A 3 0.87 -4.62 11.55
CA SER A 3 1.77 -3.56 12.02
C SER A 3 1.07 -2.23 12.36
N GLY A 4 -0.25 -2.12 12.16
CA GLY A 4 -1.04 -0.91 12.45
C GLY A 4 -1.10 0.12 11.32
N LYS A 5 -0.56 -0.18 10.13
CA LYS A 5 -0.52 0.76 8.98
C LYS A 5 -1.90 1.29 8.61
N SER A 6 -2.91 0.43 8.60
CA SER A 6 -4.28 0.82 8.26
C SER A 6 -4.85 1.81 9.27
N THR A 7 -4.64 1.55 10.56
CA THR A 7 -5.12 2.42 11.64
C THR A 7 -4.43 3.78 11.61
N ILE A 8 -3.10 3.80 11.51
CA ILE A 8 -2.34 5.06 11.44
C ILE A 8 -2.71 5.85 10.19
N ALA A 9 -2.78 5.21 9.03
CA ALA A 9 -3.12 5.90 7.79
C ALA A 9 -4.57 6.43 7.80
N GLN A 10 -5.49 5.77 8.51
CA GLN A 10 -6.84 6.28 8.71
C GLN A 10 -6.83 7.51 9.65
N MET A 11 -6.19 7.41 10.81
CA MET A 11 -6.11 8.53 11.77
C MET A 11 -5.37 9.75 11.20
N LEU A 12 -4.44 9.56 10.27
CA LEU A 12 -3.77 10.67 9.57
C LEU A 12 -4.66 11.34 8.52
N SER A 13 -5.67 10.65 8.00
CA SER A 13 -6.57 11.18 6.96
C SER A 13 -7.82 11.84 7.55
N GLU A 14 -8.33 11.33 8.68
CA GLU A 14 -9.56 11.84 9.34
C GLU A 14 -9.58 13.35 9.68
N PRO A 15 -8.46 14.01 10.01
CA PRO A 15 -8.47 15.45 10.32
C PRO A 15 -8.71 16.36 9.10
N PHE A 16 -8.59 15.84 7.88
CA PHE A 16 -8.73 16.62 6.66
C PHE A 16 -10.16 16.52 6.11
N GLU A 17 -10.72 17.63 5.65
CA GLU A 17 -12.04 17.68 5.04
C GLU A 17 -12.12 16.80 3.78
N GLU A 18 -11.12 16.91 2.90
CA GLU A 18 -10.95 16.07 1.73
C GLU A 18 -9.67 15.26 1.84
N SER A 19 -9.79 13.93 1.99
CA SER A 19 -8.64 13.04 2.07
C SER A 19 -8.86 11.73 1.32
N VAL A 20 -7.75 11.12 0.90
CA VAL A 20 -7.77 9.83 0.21
C VAL A 20 -6.69 8.91 0.75
N GLN A 21 -7.02 7.62 0.82
CA GLN A 21 -6.06 6.57 1.10
C GLN A 21 -5.83 5.70 -0.13
N VAL A 22 -4.70 5.90 -0.80
CA VAL A 22 -4.29 5.06 -1.93
C VAL A 22 -3.72 3.74 -1.41
N ARG A 23 -4.34 2.64 -1.82
CA ARG A 23 -3.99 1.29 -1.41
C ARG A 23 -3.36 0.53 -2.57
N GLY A 24 -2.03 0.58 -2.65
CA GLY A 24 -1.30 -0.07 -3.73
C GLY A 24 -1.61 -1.57 -3.83
N ASP A 25 -1.89 -2.25 -2.72
CA ASP A 25 -2.23 -3.69 -2.69
C ASP A 25 -3.50 -4.05 -3.45
N LEU A 26 -4.41 -3.10 -3.67
CA LEU A 26 -5.63 -3.33 -4.41
C LEU A 26 -5.40 -3.48 -5.91
N PHE A 27 -4.41 -2.79 -6.48
CA PHE A 27 -4.15 -2.84 -7.92
C PHE A 27 -3.74 -4.23 -8.40
N ARG A 28 -3.05 -5.00 -7.56
CA ARG A 28 -2.77 -6.42 -7.86
C ARG A 28 -4.08 -7.19 -8.08
N LYS A 29 -5.11 -6.97 -7.28
CA LYS A 29 -6.39 -7.70 -7.36
C LYS A 29 -7.21 -7.34 -8.61
N MET A 30 -6.86 -6.27 -9.32
CA MET A 30 -7.53 -5.87 -10.55
C MET A 30 -7.09 -6.71 -11.76
N ILE A 31 -5.98 -7.44 -11.66
CA ILE A 31 -5.53 -8.36 -12.71
C ILE A 31 -6.41 -9.61 -12.68
N VAL A 32 -7.32 -9.73 -13.64
CA VAL A 32 -8.27 -10.87 -13.73
C VAL A 32 -7.59 -12.15 -14.20
N LYS A 33 -6.66 -12.05 -15.16
CA LYS A 33 -5.89 -13.19 -15.70
C LYS A 33 -4.41 -12.84 -15.76
N GLY A 34 -3.56 -13.80 -15.39
CA GLY A 34 -2.11 -13.61 -15.40
C GLY A 34 -1.57 -12.90 -14.17
N ASN A 35 -2.32 -12.84 -13.06
CA ASN A 35 -1.78 -12.39 -11.79
C ASN A 35 -0.67 -13.35 -11.34
N ILE A 36 0.50 -12.81 -10.99
CA ILE A 36 1.63 -13.61 -10.50
C ILE A 36 1.85 -13.27 -9.02
N ASP A 37 1.82 -14.30 -8.18
CA ASP A 37 2.13 -14.18 -6.77
C ASP A 37 3.63 -14.00 -6.58
N MET A 38 4.02 -13.08 -5.69
CA MET A 38 5.43 -12.94 -5.32
C MET A 38 5.89 -14.23 -4.63
N SER A 39 6.76 -14.97 -5.29
CA SER A 39 7.35 -16.22 -4.81
C SER A 39 8.87 -16.18 -4.96
N PRO A 40 9.64 -16.85 -4.09
CA PRO A 40 11.08 -17.06 -4.31
C PRO A 40 11.41 -17.73 -5.66
N ASP A 41 10.47 -18.50 -6.21
CA ASP A 41 10.69 -19.37 -7.38
C ASP A 41 10.30 -18.73 -8.73
N ASP A 42 9.52 -17.64 -8.72
CA ASP A 42 9.06 -16.93 -9.93
C ASP A 42 9.27 -15.42 -9.77
N ALA A 43 10.55 -15.01 -9.80
CA ALA A 43 10.95 -13.66 -9.45
C ALA A 43 10.67 -12.63 -10.55
N THR A 44 10.90 -12.96 -11.83
CA THR A 44 10.90 -11.96 -12.90
C THR A 44 9.50 -11.42 -13.21
N GLY A 45 8.52 -12.28 -13.46
CA GLY A 45 7.14 -11.84 -13.76
C GLY A 45 6.45 -11.18 -12.57
N ALA A 46 6.73 -11.65 -11.36
CA ALA A 46 6.23 -11.04 -10.14
C ALA A 46 6.81 -9.64 -9.89
N GLU A 47 8.11 -9.44 -10.19
CA GLU A 47 8.77 -8.14 -10.08
C GLU A 47 8.20 -7.11 -11.05
N GLU A 48 7.94 -7.48 -12.31
CA GLU A 48 7.33 -6.59 -13.29
C GLU A 48 5.93 -6.13 -12.86
N GLN A 49 5.09 -7.06 -12.37
CA GLN A 49 3.77 -6.70 -11.83
C GLN A 49 3.87 -5.86 -10.56
N LEU A 50 4.90 -6.07 -9.74
CA LEU A 50 5.16 -5.25 -8.57
C LEU A 50 5.58 -3.83 -8.96
N GLN A 51 6.39 -3.65 -10.00
CA GLN A 51 6.73 -2.32 -10.52
C GLN A 51 5.51 -1.62 -11.12
N LEU A 52 4.73 -2.32 -11.94
CA LEU A 52 3.47 -1.79 -12.49
C LEU A 52 2.53 -1.31 -11.37
N ARG A 53 2.45 -2.06 -10.27
CA ARG A 53 1.69 -1.67 -9.09
C ARG A 53 2.20 -0.38 -8.45
N TYR A 54 3.51 -0.16 -8.38
CA TYR A 54 4.06 1.10 -7.88
C TYR A 54 3.72 2.27 -8.79
N ASP A 55 3.82 2.09 -10.11
CA ASP A 55 3.52 3.14 -11.09
C ASP A 55 2.04 3.54 -11.03
N ILE A 56 1.13 2.57 -10.99
CA ILE A 56 -0.30 2.85 -10.85
C ILE A 56 -0.57 3.58 -9.53
N ALA A 57 0.02 3.12 -8.42
CA ALA A 57 -0.18 3.79 -7.13
C ALA A 57 0.35 5.22 -7.12
N ALA A 58 1.50 5.48 -7.77
CA ALA A 58 2.06 6.82 -7.89
C ALA A 58 1.17 7.73 -8.75
N ASN A 59 0.71 7.24 -9.90
CA ASN A 59 -0.16 8.00 -10.79
C ASN A 59 -1.50 8.35 -10.12
N VAL A 60 -2.15 7.39 -9.45
CA VAL A 60 -3.41 7.63 -8.73
C VAL A 60 -3.21 8.65 -7.61
N ALA A 61 -2.13 8.51 -6.84
CA ALA A 61 -1.75 9.44 -5.79
C ALA A 61 -1.56 10.87 -6.33
N GLU A 62 -0.82 11.02 -7.43
CA GLU A 62 -0.58 12.28 -8.11
C GLU A 62 -1.88 12.93 -8.63
N MET A 63 -2.82 12.13 -9.15
CA MET A 63 -4.12 12.65 -9.59
C MET A 63 -4.95 13.23 -8.44
N TYR A 64 -4.97 12.57 -7.29
CA TYR A 64 -5.68 13.08 -6.11
C TYR A 64 -5.01 14.30 -5.49
N ASP A 65 -3.68 14.30 -5.44
CA ASP A 65 -2.88 15.44 -4.98
C ASP A 65 -3.17 16.69 -5.83
N ARG A 66 -3.15 16.55 -7.17
CA ARG A 66 -3.54 17.63 -8.10
C ARG A 66 -5.00 18.06 -7.97
N ALA A 67 -5.86 17.19 -7.49
CA ALA A 67 -7.27 17.49 -7.22
C ALA A 67 -7.50 18.15 -5.84
N GLY A 68 -6.46 18.33 -5.02
CA GLY A 68 -6.52 19.02 -3.73
C GLY A 68 -6.74 18.12 -2.51
N PHE A 69 -6.76 16.79 -2.68
CA PHE A 69 -6.98 15.87 -1.56
C PHE A 69 -5.74 15.71 -0.69
N ALA A 70 -5.94 15.67 0.63
CA ALA A 70 -4.90 15.20 1.55
C ALA A 70 -4.66 13.69 1.35
N LEU A 71 -3.46 13.35 0.88
CA LEU A 71 -3.14 12.01 0.43
C LEU A 71 -2.39 11.19 1.50
N SER A 72 -2.87 9.98 1.77
CA SER A 72 -2.05 8.90 2.36
C SER A 72 -1.90 7.76 1.36
N CYS A 73 -0.68 7.27 1.15
CA CYS A 73 -0.41 6.12 0.27
C CYS A 73 0.21 4.98 1.07
N ARG A 74 -0.30 3.76 0.88
CA ARG A 74 0.26 2.56 1.48
C ARG A 74 0.50 1.48 0.43
N THR A 75 1.70 0.93 0.44
CA THR A 75 2.08 -0.25 -0.34
C THR A 75 3.22 -0.99 0.37
N ILE A 76 3.56 -2.17 -0.11
CA ILE A 76 4.76 -2.91 0.34
C ILE A 76 5.86 -2.53 -0.62
N TYR A 77 6.96 -1.95 -0.12
CA TYR A 77 8.15 -1.68 -0.92
C TYR A 77 9.18 -2.79 -0.72
N LEU A 78 9.66 -3.37 -1.81
CA LEU A 78 10.75 -4.33 -1.78
C LEU A 78 12.10 -3.60 -1.90
N GLY A 79 12.99 -3.84 -0.95
CA GLY A 79 14.35 -3.28 -0.96
C GLY A 79 14.37 -1.76 -1.12
N LYS A 80 15.08 -1.27 -2.15
CA LYS A 80 15.26 0.16 -2.40
C LYS A 80 14.13 0.81 -3.19
N ALA A 81 13.10 0.07 -3.60
CA ALA A 81 12.02 0.56 -4.47
C ALA A 81 11.23 1.76 -3.91
N VAL A 82 11.29 2.00 -2.59
CA VAL A 82 10.69 3.19 -1.97
C VAL A 82 11.30 4.51 -2.50
N HIS A 83 12.59 4.52 -2.85
CA HIS A 83 13.27 5.74 -3.31
C HIS A 83 12.77 6.23 -4.67
N PRO A 84 12.75 5.42 -5.75
CA PRO A 84 12.20 5.86 -7.02
C PRO A 84 10.71 6.20 -6.90
N PHE A 85 9.96 5.50 -6.05
CA PHE A 85 8.56 5.85 -5.76
C PHE A 85 8.43 7.26 -5.16
N LEU A 86 9.20 7.59 -4.11
CA LEU A 86 9.13 8.91 -3.49
C LEU A 86 9.58 10.04 -4.43
N LYS A 87 10.51 9.76 -5.35
CA LYS A 87 10.95 10.73 -6.37
C LYS A 87 9.85 11.13 -7.37
N ARG A 88 8.75 10.37 -7.45
CA ARG A 88 7.57 10.73 -8.25
C ARG A 88 6.84 11.95 -7.71
N PHE A 89 6.99 12.26 -6.43
CA PHE A 89 6.27 13.35 -5.77
C PHE A 89 7.19 14.55 -5.58
N THR A 90 6.94 15.60 -6.36
CA THR A 90 7.68 16.87 -6.30
C THR A 90 7.10 17.83 -5.28
N GLU A 91 5.78 17.79 -5.07
CA GLU A 91 5.06 18.65 -4.14
C GLU A 91 5.43 18.37 -2.68
N LYS A 92 5.34 19.41 -1.85
CA LYS A 92 5.72 19.39 -0.43
C LYS A 92 4.58 19.88 0.45
N PRO A 93 4.42 19.30 1.66
CA PRO A 93 5.35 18.37 2.32
C PRO A 93 5.14 16.89 1.94
N LEU A 94 6.23 16.11 1.92
CA LEU A 94 6.23 14.66 1.68
C LEU A 94 6.85 13.93 2.89
N TYR A 95 6.11 12.96 3.45
CA TYR A 95 6.54 12.20 4.63
C TYR A 95 6.63 10.69 4.34
N LEU A 96 7.73 10.06 4.74
CA LEU A 96 7.85 8.60 4.79
C LEU A 96 7.68 8.13 6.25
N ILE A 97 6.60 7.41 6.52
CA ILE A 97 6.30 6.88 7.86
C ILE A 97 6.51 5.37 7.86
N THR A 98 7.42 4.88 8.71
CA THR A 98 7.65 3.45 8.93
C THR A 98 7.21 3.06 10.33
N LEU A 99 6.35 2.05 10.44
CA LEU A 99 5.91 1.51 11.73
C LEU A 99 6.81 0.35 12.14
N ASN A 100 7.44 0.46 13.31
CA ASN A 100 8.28 -0.60 13.89
C ASN A 100 7.69 -1.13 15.22
N PRO A 101 6.55 -1.83 15.18
CA PRO A 101 5.97 -2.41 16.39
C PRO A 101 6.78 -3.61 16.88
N ASN A 102 6.79 -3.81 18.21
CA ASN A 102 7.36 -5.00 18.83
C ASN A 102 6.74 -6.29 18.24
N SER A 103 7.57 -7.29 17.92
CA SER A 103 7.18 -8.57 17.35
C SER A 103 6.15 -9.32 18.20
N ALA A 104 6.25 -9.25 19.54
CA ALA A 104 5.27 -9.83 20.45
C ALA A 104 3.88 -9.21 20.27
N ALA A 105 3.82 -7.88 20.18
CA ALA A 105 2.58 -7.15 19.94
C ALA A 105 2.00 -7.43 18.54
N MET A 106 2.86 -7.63 17.53
CA MET A 106 2.41 -8.05 16.19
C MET A 106 1.77 -9.44 16.23
N ALA A 107 2.40 -10.40 16.93
CA ALA A 107 1.90 -11.76 17.04
C ALA A 107 0.53 -11.82 17.73
N GLU A 108 0.34 -11.08 18.82
CA GLU A 108 -0.97 -11.00 19.49
C GLU A 108 -2.05 -10.40 18.59
N ARG A 109 -1.73 -9.33 17.84
CA ARG A 109 -2.70 -8.70 16.92
C ARG A 109 -3.07 -9.62 15.77
N GLU A 110 -2.12 -10.37 15.23
CA GLU A 110 -2.42 -11.33 14.15
C GLU A 110 -3.27 -12.50 14.67
N LYS A 111 -3.07 -12.96 15.92
CA LYS A 111 -3.95 -13.97 16.55
C LYS A 111 -5.39 -13.50 16.71
N LYS A 112 -5.60 -12.21 17.03
CA LYS A 112 -6.93 -11.59 17.18
C LYS A 112 -7.62 -11.29 15.85
N ARG A 113 -6.89 -11.39 14.72
CA ARG A 113 -7.44 -11.14 13.40
C ARG A 113 -8.22 -12.36 12.94
N SER A 114 -9.54 -12.32 13.03
CA SER A 114 -10.40 -13.27 12.33
C SER A 114 -10.03 -13.24 10.84
N LYS A 115 -9.72 -14.41 10.27
CA LYS A 115 -9.51 -14.55 8.83
C LYS A 115 -10.85 -14.34 8.13
N THR A 116 -11.24 -13.09 7.90
CA THR A 116 -12.30 -12.78 6.94
C THR A 116 -11.73 -12.97 5.54
N ASN A 117 -11.59 -14.23 5.14
CA ASN A 117 -11.52 -14.56 3.72
C ASN A 117 -12.93 -14.28 3.20
N LEU A 118 -13.15 -13.08 2.65
CA LEU A 118 -14.35 -12.79 1.90
C LEU A 118 -14.24 -13.57 0.57
N SER A 119 -14.58 -14.85 0.62
CA SER A 119 -15.02 -15.61 -0.55
C SER A 119 -16.46 -15.17 -0.83
N LEU A 120 -16.61 -14.14 -1.66
CA LEU A 120 -17.87 -13.90 -2.36
C LEU A 120 -17.57 -14.00 -3.85
N ILE A 121 -17.71 -15.22 -4.36
CA ILE A 121 -18.08 -15.46 -5.75
C ILE A 121 -19.32 -16.36 -5.65
N SER A 122 -20.47 -15.79 -5.96
CA SER A 122 -21.68 -16.50 -6.39
C SER A 122 -22.00 -15.99 -7.78
#